data_AF-A0A972V099-F1
#
_entry.id   AF-A0A972V099-F1
#
_cell.length_a   1.000
_cell.length_b   1.000
_cell.length_c   1.000
_cell.angle_alpha   90.00
_cell.angle_beta   90.00
_cell.angle_gamma   90.00
#
_symmetry.space_group_name_H-M   'P 1'
#
loop_
_entity.id
_entity.type
_entity.pdbx_description
1 polymer ?
#
loop_
_entity_poly.entity_id
_entity_poly.type
_entity_poly.pdbx_seq_one_letter_code
_entity_poly.pdbx_strand_id
1 'polypeptide(L)'
;SGHDTYNGLAGGYGGIFIEPIIGSRLPVHVSFPILFGIGGVALVEDSGWWDHNYNYDSESDVYLVFEPSAEIEVNLTKFLRAAGYVSYRYTSDVELTGMNADVLKGWNMGMAFKLGKF
;
A
#
# COMPACT_ATOMS: atom_id res chain seq x y z
N SER A 1 19.10 -21.43 -23.10
CA SER A 1 19.50 -21.08 -21.73
C SER A 1 18.59 -19.96 -21.27
N GLY A 2 17.49 -20.28 -20.60
CA GLY A 2 16.57 -19.29 -20.05
C GLY A 2 16.95 -19.11 -18.60
N HIS A 3 17.72 -18.06 -18.29
CA HIS A 3 17.86 -17.63 -16.92
C HIS A 3 16.63 -16.76 -16.65
N ASP A 4 15.63 -17.34 -15.99
CA ASP A 4 14.52 -16.59 -15.41
C ASP A 4 15.11 -15.74 -14.28
N THR A 5 15.51 -14.50 -14.59
CA THR A 5 15.89 -13.52 -13.59
C THR A 5 14.64 -13.16 -12.80
N TYR A 6 14.63 -13.54 -11.52
CA TYR A 6 13.59 -13.15 -10.58
C TYR A 6 13.83 -11.69 -10.18
N ASN A 7 13.17 -10.77 -10.88
CA ASN A 7 13.20 -9.36 -10.52
C ASN A 7 12.21 -9.13 -9.36
N GLY A 8 12.73 -8.80 -8.18
CA GLY A 8 11.92 -8.45 -7.02
C GLY A 8 11.50 -6.98 -7.08
N LEU A 9 10.25 -6.69 -6.69
CA LEU A 9 9.81 -5.32 -6.46
C LEU A 9 9.81 -5.01 -4.98
N ALA A 10 10.59 -4.00 -4.58
CA ALA A 10 10.58 -3.46 -3.24
C ALA A 10 10.07 -2.03 -3.28
N GLY A 11 9.09 -1.70 -2.44
CA GLY A 11 8.51 -0.36 -2.43
C GLY A 11 7.55 -0.14 -1.28
N GLY A 12 7.14 1.11 -1.11
CA GLY A 12 6.21 1.53 -0.08
C GLY A 12 5.61 2.89 -0.41
N TYR A 13 4.53 3.23 0.28
CA TYR A 13 3.87 4.52 0.13
C TYR A 13 3.36 5.02 1.48
N GLY A 14 3.27 6.32 1.60
CA GLY A 14 2.75 7.01 2.78
C GLY A 14 1.93 8.22 2.35
N GLY A 15 1.08 8.71 3.25
CA GLY A 15 0.18 9.79 2.89
C GLY A 15 -0.71 10.26 4.01
N ILE A 16 -1.70 11.04 3.61
CA ILE A 16 -2.77 11.51 4.48
C ILE A 16 -4.01 10.65 4.25
N PHE A 17 -4.75 10.38 5.31
CA PHE A 17 -6.04 9.73 5.22
C PHE A 17 -7.12 10.63 5.82
N ILE A 18 -8.29 10.60 5.21
CA ILE A 18 -9.50 11.26 5.71
C ILE A 18 -10.51 10.15 5.97
N GLU A 19 -11.08 10.13 7.16
CA GLU A 19 -11.96 9.07 7.60
C GLU A 19 -13.32 9.62 8.04
N PRO A 20 -14.31 9.66 7.13
CA PRO A 20 -15.70 9.85 7.48
C PRO A 20 -16.22 8.63 8.25
N ILE A 21 -16.76 8.88 9.44
CA ILE A 21 -17.31 7.83 10.32
C ILE A 21 -18.82 8.01 10.43
N ILE A 22 -19.59 6.94 10.19
CA ILE A 22 -21.04 6.91 10.37
C ILE A 22 -21.37 6.08 11.61
N GLY A 23 -22.02 6.72 12.58
CA GLY A 23 -22.47 6.03 13.81
C GLY A 23 -21.39 5.87 14.87
N SER A 24 -20.41 6.78 14.96
CA SER A 24 -19.28 6.71 15.92
C SER A 24 -19.64 6.48 17.39
N ARG A 25 -20.89 6.74 17.79
CA ARG A 25 -21.41 6.51 19.16
C ARG A 25 -21.87 5.07 19.40
N LEU A 26 -21.98 4.25 18.37
CA LEU A 26 -22.41 2.86 18.45
C LEU A 26 -21.19 1.95 18.73
N PRO A 27 -21.40 0.81 19.42
CA PRO A 27 -20.33 -0.16 19.68
C PRO A 27 -19.74 -0.74 18.39
N VAL A 28 -20.56 -0.86 17.36
CA VAL A 28 -20.18 -1.23 15.99
C VAL A 28 -20.59 -0.08 15.07
N HIS A 29 -19.66 0.37 14.24
CA HIS A 29 -19.88 1.48 13.31
C HIS A 29 -19.10 1.25 12.01
N VAL A 30 -19.40 2.08 11.00
CA VAL A 30 -18.74 1.99 9.69
C VAL A 30 -17.98 3.26 9.40
N SER A 31 -16.87 3.13 8.70
CA SER A 31 -16.07 4.26 8.23
C SER A 31 -15.69 4.05 6.76
N PHE A 32 -15.38 5.17 6.09
CA PHE A 32 -15.00 5.18 4.69
C PHE A 32 -13.66 5.89 4.48
N PRO A 33 -12.55 5.38 5.01
CA PRO A 33 -11.27 6.03 4.88
C PRO A 33 -10.85 6.19 3.42
N ILE A 34 -10.29 7.35 3.12
CA ILE A 34 -9.69 7.64 1.81
C ILE A 34 -8.25 8.06 2.05
N LEU A 35 -7.31 7.31 1.49
CA LEU A 35 -5.89 7.64 1.53
C LEU A 35 -5.47 8.36 0.23
N PHE A 36 -4.75 9.46 0.40
CA PHE A 36 -3.97 10.11 -0.67
C PHE A 36 -2.51 10.10 -0.26
N GLY A 37 -1.66 9.50 -1.09
CA GLY A 37 -0.26 9.28 -0.75
C GLY A 37 0.68 9.42 -1.93
N ILE A 38 1.95 9.33 -1.59
CA ILE A 38 3.07 9.23 -2.51
C ILE A 38 3.89 8.01 -2.11
N GLY A 39 4.34 7.25 -3.10
CA GLY A 39 5.11 6.03 -2.94
C GLY A 39 6.34 6.01 -3.81
N GLY A 40 7.27 5.17 -3.44
CA GLY A 40 8.45 4.84 -4.22
C GLY A 40 8.54 3.34 -4.41
N VAL A 41 8.99 2.91 -5.59
CA VAL A 41 9.29 1.50 -5.89
C VAL A 41 10.66 1.43 -6.53
N ALA A 42 11.40 0.37 -6.23
CA ALA A 42 12.70 0.06 -6.81
C ALA A 42 12.72 -1.39 -7.31
N LEU A 43 13.35 -1.59 -8.46
CA LEU A 43 13.70 -2.92 -8.95
C LEU A 43 14.91 -3.44 -8.19
N VAL A 44 14.79 -4.63 -7.61
CA VAL A 44 15.90 -5.36 -7.00
C VAL A 44 16.23 -6.54 -7.90
N GLU A 45 17.32 -6.41 -8.66
CA GLU A 45 17.91 -7.53 -9.38
C GLU A 45 18.77 -8.35 -8.39
N ASP A 46 18.42 -9.62 -8.21
CA ASP A 46 19.26 -10.58 -7.48
C ASP A 46 20.38 -11.06 -8.41
N SER A 47 21.44 -10.25 -8.55
CA SER A 47 22.65 -10.68 -9.25
C SER A 47 23.48 -11.57 -8.32
N GLY A 48 23.59 -12.85 -8.67
CA GLY A 48 24.40 -13.82 -7.94
C GLY A 48 25.83 -13.31 -7.72
N TRP A 49 26.45 -13.79 -6.63
CA TRP A 49 27.67 -13.31 -5.96
C TRP A 49 28.98 -13.26 -6.79
N TRP A 50 28.92 -13.36 -8.12
CA TRP A 50 30.05 -13.64 -9.02
C TRP A 50 30.24 -12.64 -10.16
N ASP A 51 29.65 -11.44 -10.10
CA ASP A 51 30.00 -10.39 -11.06
C ASP A 51 30.41 -9.08 -10.38
N HIS A 52 31.68 -8.74 -10.54
CA HIS A 52 32.35 -7.58 -9.98
C HIS A 52 32.19 -6.39 -10.94
N ASN A 53 30.94 -6.03 -11.26
CA ASN A 53 30.64 -4.86 -12.08
C ASN A 53 29.31 -4.24 -11.65
N TYR A 54 29.32 -3.62 -10.47
CA TYR A 54 28.17 -2.91 -9.93
C TYR A 54 27.96 -1.55 -10.64
N ASN A 55 27.36 -1.58 -11.83
CA ASN A 55 26.52 -0.47 -12.27
C ASN A 55 25.13 -0.71 -11.68
N TYR A 56 24.92 -0.27 -10.44
CA TYR A 56 23.60 -0.19 -9.82
C TYR A 56 22.84 0.99 -10.47
N ASP A 57 22.34 0.80 -11.69
CA ASP A 57 21.22 1.59 -12.17
C ASP A 57 19.96 1.02 -11.53
N SER A 58 19.80 1.26 -10.23
CA SER A 58 18.57 0.93 -9.52
C SER A 58 17.45 1.80 -10.09
N GLU A 59 16.72 1.28 -11.09
CA GLU A 59 15.53 1.93 -11.61
C GLU A 59 14.53 2.07 -10.46
N SER A 60 14.35 3.31 -10.02
CA SER A 60 13.41 3.68 -8.96
C SER A 60 12.48 4.76 -9.49
N ASP A 61 11.20 4.61 -9.17
CA ASP A 61 10.19 5.55 -9.63
C ASP A 61 9.24 5.93 -8.49
N VAL A 62 8.66 7.11 -8.61
CA VAL A 62 7.78 7.73 -7.64
C VAL A 62 6.37 7.75 -8.21
N TYR A 63 5.40 7.34 -7.40
CA TYR A 63 4.01 7.24 -7.83
C TYR A 63 3.06 7.85 -6.80
N LEU A 64 1.95 8.37 -7.28
CA LEU A 64 0.85 8.82 -6.43
C LEU A 64 -0.05 7.64 -6.11
N VAL A 65 -0.64 7.67 -4.92
CA VAL A 65 -1.57 6.64 -4.44
C VAL A 65 -2.88 7.27 -4.04
N PHE A 66 -3.97 6.67 -4.49
CA PHE A 66 -5.32 6.97 -4.05
C PHE A 66 -5.98 5.65 -3.65
N GLU A 67 -6.38 5.51 -2.39
CA GLU A 67 -6.92 4.26 -1.87
C GLU A 67 -8.17 4.52 -1.02
N PRO A 68 -9.37 4.49 -1.63
CA PRO A 68 -10.62 4.43 -0.89
C PRO A 68 -10.81 3.05 -0.23
N SER A 69 -11.42 3.08 0.94
CA SER A 69 -11.69 1.89 1.75
C SER A 69 -13.04 1.99 2.45
N ALA A 70 -13.59 0.84 2.81
CA ALA A 70 -14.76 0.72 3.65
C ALA A 70 -14.41 -0.21 4.82
N GLU A 71 -14.74 0.22 6.03
CA GLU A 71 -14.41 -0.51 7.24
C GLU A 71 -15.61 -0.72 8.14
N ILE A 72 -15.60 -1.86 8.85
CA ILE A 72 -16.47 -2.14 9.97
C ILE A 72 -15.61 -2.11 11.23
N GLU A 73 -15.93 -1.18 12.13
CA GLU A 73 -15.16 -0.90 13.34
C GLU A 73 -15.89 -1.33 14.60
N VAL A 74 -15.13 -1.87 15.55
CA VAL A 74 -15.59 -2.24 16.88
C VAL A 74 -14.70 -1.58 17.94
N ASN A 75 -15.34 -0.93 18.92
CA ASN A 75 -14.66 -0.38 20.08
C ASN A 75 -14.23 -1.51 21.03
N LEU A 76 -12.93 -1.78 21.14
CA LEU A 76 -12.38 -2.76 22.10
C LEU A 76 -12.16 -2.12 23.47
N THR A 77 -11.58 -0.92 23.49
CA THR A 77 -11.40 -0.12 24.71
C THR A 77 -11.63 1.36 24.40
N LYS A 78 -11.52 2.23 25.40
CA LYS A 78 -11.59 3.70 25.20
C LYS A 78 -10.46 4.24 24.31
N PHE A 79 -9.40 3.44 24.08
CA PHE A 79 -8.23 3.86 23.33
C PHE A 79 -7.87 2.99 22.13
N LEU A 80 -8.59 1.88 21.95
CA LEU A 80 -8.29 0.87 20.93
C LEU A 80 -9.57 0.48 20.20
N ARG A 81 -9.54 0.58 18.87
CA ARG A 81 -10.54 0.02 17.97
C ARG A 81 -9.91 -1.03 17.06
N ALA A 82 -10.70 -2.03 16.71
CA ALA A 82 -10.36 -2.97 15.65
C ALA A 82 -11.30 -2.75 14.47
N ALA A 83 -10.76 -2.84 13.26
CA ALA A 83 -11.48 -2.64 12.02
C ALA A 83 -11.22 -3.82 11.09
N GLY A 84 -12.28 -4.35 10.47
CA GLY A 84 -12.14 -5.15 9.25
C GLY A 84 -12.36 -4.25 8.05
N TYR A 85 -11.49 -4.32 7.04
CA TYR A 85 -11.55 -3.41 5.90
C TYR A 85 -11.42 -4.12 4.55
N VAL A 86 -11.99 -3.46 3.55
CA VAL A 86 -11.71 -3.70 2.13
C VAL A 86 -11.35 -2.36 1.50
N SER A 87 -10.33 -2.35 0.65
CA SER A 87 -9.89 -1.17 -0.07
C SER A 87 -9.55 -1.50 -1.52
N TYR A 88 -9.52 -0.47 -2.35
CA TYR A 88 -9.01 -0.59 -3.70
C TYR A 88 -7.95 0.48 -3.93
N ARG A 89 -6.74 0.06 -4.26
CA ARG A 89 -5.63 0.96 -4.52
C ARG A 89 -5.59 1.35 -5.99
N TYR A 90 -5.59 2.66 -6.22
CA TYR A 90 -5.23 3.29 -7.48
C TYR A 90 -3.84 3.89 -7.34
N THR A 91 -3.00 3.71 -8.35
CA THR A 91 -1.72 4.38 -8.47
C THR A 91 -1.69 5.19 -9.76
N SER A 92 -0.94 6.29 -9.78
CA SER A 92 -0.58 6.93 -11.05
C SER A 92 0.20 5.95 -11.91
N ASP A 93 0.18 6.16 -13.22
CA ASP A 93 1.03 5.39 -14.12
C ASP A 93 2.49 5.69 -13.76
N VAL A 94 3.28 4.62 -13.64
CA VAL A 94 4.68 4.63 -13.24
C VAL A 94 5.46 4.21 -14.48
N GLU A 95 6.35 5.06 -14.98
CA GLU A 95 7.13 4.77 -16.20
C GLU A 95 8.34 3.89 -15.82
N LEU A 96 8.06 2.66 -15.38
CA LEU A 96 9.10 1.64 -15.17
C LEU A 96 9.23 0.80 -16.44
N THR A 97 10.44 0.75 -16.98
CA THR A 97 10.74 0.03 -18.22
C THR A 97 10.44 -1.46 -18.02
N GLY A 98 9.40 -1.97 -18.69
CA GLY A 98 9.08 -3.41 -18.69
C GLY A 98 8.05 -3.89 -17.67
N MET A 99 7.35 -3.00 -16.95
CA MET A 99 6.25 -3.40 -16.06
C MET A 99 4.90 -2.80 -16.45
N ASN A 100 3.85 -3.59 -16.24
CA ASN A 100 2.47 -3.16 -16.50
C ASN A 100 2.08 -2.08 -15.48
N ALA A 101 1.48 -0.97 -15.93
CA ALA A 101 1.05 0.15 -15.08
C ALA A 101 0.05 -0.25 -13.98
N ASP A 102 -0.53 -1.45 -14.07
CA ASP A 102 -1.51 -1.98 -13.13
C ASP A 102 -0.91 -2.86 -12.02
N VAL A 103 0.40 -3.13 -12.02
CA VAL A 103 1.05 -4.01 -11.02
C VAL A 103 0.90 -3.48 -9.59
N LEU A 104 0.73 -2.17 -9.42
CA LEU A 104 0.56 -1.52 -8.12
C LEU A 104 -0.90 -1.19 -7.77
N LYS A 105 -1.85 -1.50 -8.66
CA LYS A 105 -3.30 -1.31 -8.46
C LYS A 105 -3.93 -2.63 -7.99
N GLY A 106 -4.94 -2.56 -7.14
CA GLY A 106 -5.65 -3.77 -6.76
C GLY A 106 -6.49 -3.70 -5.49
N TRP A 107 -7.19 -4.80 -5.24
CA TRP A 107 -7.99 -5.01 -4.04
C TRP A 107 -7.10 -5.38 -2.86
N ASN A 108 -7.33 -4.74 -1.72
CA ASN A 108 -6.79 -5.18 -0.44
C ASN A 108 -7.95 -5.49 0.51
N MET A 109 -7.74 -6.47 1.38
CA MET A 109 -8.63 -6.75 2.49
C MET A 109 -7.80 -7.14 3.70
N GLY A 110 -8.28 -6.81 4.90
CA GLY A 110 -7.55 -7.14 6.10
C GLY A 110 -8.19 -6.61 7.36
N MET A 111 -7.35 -6.55 8.40
CA MET A 111 -7.71 -6.00 9.70
C MET A 111 -6.76 -4.86 10.05
N ALA A 112 -7.29 -3.84 10.72
CA ALA A 112 -6.53 -2.72 11.24
C ALA A 112 -6.83 -2.51 12.73
N PHE A 113 -5.83 -2.01 13.46
CA PHE A 113 -5.98 -1.59 14.85
C PHE A 113 -5.72 -0.10 14.94
N LYS A 114 -6.70 0.65 15.46
CA LYS A 114 -6.61 2.11 15.59
C LYS A 114 -6.43 2.46 17.06
N LEU A 115 -5.38 3.22 17.35
CA LEU A 115 -5.07 3.74 18.68
C LEU A 115 -5.35 5.24 18.71
N GLY A 116 -6.16 5.70 19.67
CA GLY A 116 -6.53 7.11 19.75
C GLY A 116 -7.50 7.38 20.88
N LYS A 117 -7.77 8.65 21.17
CA LYS A 117 -8.86 9.01 22.10
C LYS A 117 -10.14 9.13 21.27
N PHE A 118 -11.08 8.23 21.54
CA PHE A 118 -12.33 8.08 20.80
C PHE A 118 -13.54 8.60 21.56
#